data_AF-A0A1F8LTH0-F1
#
_entry.id   AF-A0A1F8LTH0-F1
#
_cell.length_a   1.000
_cell.length_b   1.000
_cell.length_c   1.000
_cell.angle_alpha   90.00
_cell.angle_beta   90.00
_cell.angle_gamma   90.00
#
_symmetry.space_group_name_H-M   'P 1'
#
loop_
_entity.id
_entity.type
_entity.pdbx_description
1 polymer ?
#
loop_
_entity_poly.entity_id
_entity_poly.type
_entity_poly.pdbx_seq_one_letter_code
_entity_poly.pdbx_strand_id
1 'polypeptide(L)'
;MDTNQSNTPTGNSTNLTQYPARLKIDYPEKLDRMTTFFRLIWIIPIAIIFGLISGAGETVNNTVVYNEAGQLVSTTRDTAGGLVNGLIVATALMILFQQHYPRWWFDFSRELARFGYRVGAYFALLTDQYPSTVDEQSVHLEIDYPNVKTDLNRWMPLVKWLLAIPHYIVLSILAAVAVFAVIIAWFAILLTGQYPRGLFDFMVGVGRYALRVNAYAFLLVTDQYPPFSLQ
;
A
#
# COMPACT_ATOMS: atom_id res chain seq x y z
N MET A 1 22.72 51.57 2.86
CA MET A 1 23.32 50.46 2.12
C MET A 1 23.43 49.27 3.06
N ASP A 2 22.76 48.18 2.67
CA ASP A 2 23.13 46.76 2.86
C ASP A 2 23.26 46.18 4.28
N THR A 3 22.87 44.94 4.63
CA THR A 3 21.83 43.94 4.27
C THR A 3 22.04 42.81 5.31
N ASN A 4 20.94 42.17 5.75
CA ASN A 4 20.81 40.76 6.19
C ASN A 4 22.05 39.93 6.62
N GLN A 5 21.96 39.32 7.81
CA GLN A 5 22.27 37.88 8.04
C GLN A 5 21.72 37.48 9.43
N SER A 6 20.52 36.91 9.50
CA SER A 6 20.23 35.45 9.53
C SER A 6 20.60 34.77 10.86
N ASN A 7 19.65 34.76 11.79
CA ASN A 7 19.57 33.79 12.87
C ASN A 7 19.44 32.38 12.29
N THR A 8 20.36 31.49 12.63
CA THR A 8 20.13 30.04 12.57
C THR A 8 20.77 29.39 13.79
N PRO A 9 19.98 28.86 14.74
CA PRO A 9 20.48 27.82 15.62
C PRO A 9 20.44 26.51 14.83
N THR A 10 21.62 25.97 14.56
CA THR A 10 21.85 24.60 14.08
C THR A 10 21.33 23.59 15.11
N GLY A 11 20.06 23.24 14.98
CA GLY A 11 19.44 22.12 15.69
C GLY A 11 19.68 20.82 14.94
N ASN A 12 20.57 20.00 15.48
CA ASN A 12 20.93 18.67 15.03
C ASN A 12 19.73 17.80 14.60
N SER A 13 19.67 17.43 13.32
CA SER A 13 18.87 16.30 12.83
C SER A 13 19.59 15.00 13.19
N THR A 14 19.32 14.47 14.39
CA THR A 14 19.56 13.07 14.73
C THR A 14 18.66 12.16 13.87
N ASN A 15 19.01 11.98 12.60
CA ASN A 15 18.42 11.00 11.67
C ASN A 15 19.08 9.64 11.88
N LEU A 16 18.81 9.01 13.02
CA LEU A 16 19.11 7.61 13.26
C LEU A 16 17.75 6.92 13.46
N THR A 17 17.41 5.95 12.61
CA THR A 17 16.19 5.10 12.59
C THR A 17 14.95 5.55 11.80
N GLN A 18 15.09 6.14 10.61
CA GLN A 18 13.93 6.34 9.73
C GLN A 18 13.79 5.18 8.73
N TYR A 19 12.65 4.49 8.75
CA TYR A 19 12.38 3.37 7.83
C TYR A 19 12.36 3.86 6.37
N PRO A 20 12.89 3.10 5.39
CA PRO A 20 13.06 3.53 4.00
C PRO A 20 11.76 3.74 3.20
N ALA A 21 10.61 3.40 3.79
CA ALA A 21 9.29 3.62 3.22
C ALA A 21 8.45 4.49 4.15
N ARG A 22 8.06 5.67 3.66
CA ARG A 22 7.36 6.72 4.42
C ARG A 22 6.05 7.08 3.74
N LEU A 23 4.95 7.04 4.49
CA LEU A 23 3.62 7.45 4.05
C LEU A 23 3.14 8.63 4.90
N LYS A 24 2.88 9.75 4.24
CA LYS A 24 2.22 10.91 4.84
C LYS A 24 0.95 11.22 4.06
N ILE A 25 -0.16 11.32 4.78
CA ILE A 25 -1.46 11.71 4.23
C ILE A 25 -1.91 12.97 4.96
N ASP A 26 -2.23 14.00 4.20
CA ASP A 26 -2.70 15.27 4.78
C ASP A 26 -4.14 15.14 5.26
N TYR A 27 -4.43 15.65 6.46
CA TYR A 27 -5.76 15.56 7.07
C TYR A 27 -6.74 16.53 6.40
N PRO A 28 -7.88 16.06 5.86
CA PRO A 28 -8.90 16.96 5.31
C PRO A 28 -9.70 17.62 6.44
N GLU A 29 -9.63 18.95 6.56
CA GLU A 29 -10.38 19.69 7.58
C GLU A 29 -11.90 19.61 7.40
N LYS A 30 -12.36 19.49 6.15
CA LYS A 30 -13.76 19.30 5.76
C LYS A 30 -13.83 18.34 4.57
N LEU A 31 -14.83 17.45 4.59
CA LEU A 31 -15.18 16.63 3.42
C LEU A 31 -16.54 17.03 2.87
N ASP A 32 -16.69 16.96 1.55
CA ASP A 32 -17.96 17.18 0.88
C ASP A 32 -18.87 15.95 1.06
N ARG A 33 -20.08 16.20 1.55
CA ARG A 33 -21.09 15.17 1.82
C ARG A 33 -21.60 14.54 0.53
N MET A 34 -21.71 15.33 -0.55
CA MET A 34 -22.22 14.86 -1.83
C MET A 34 -21.23 13.92 -2.51
N THR A 35 -19.95 14.30 -2.55
CA THR A 35 -18.89 13.44 -3.10
C THR A 35 -18.73 12.19 -2.23
N THR A 36 -18.84 12.31 -0.91
CA THR A 36 -18.82 11.18 0.03
C THR A 36 -19.97 10.21 -0.21
N PHE A 37 -21.20 10.71 -0.39
CA PHE A 37 -22.37 9.87 -0.65
C PHE A 37 -22.22 9.08 -1.95
N PHE A 38 -21.84 9.77 -3.03
CA PHE A 38 -21.69 9.13 -4.34
C PHE A 38 -20.37 8.38 -4.52
N ARG A 39 -19.44 8.42 -3.54
CA ARG A 39 -18.11 7.83 -3.64
C ARG A 39 -18.09 6.38 -4.10
N LEU A 40 -19.06 5.56 -3.67
CA LEU A 40 -19.20 4.17 -4.09
C LEU A 40 -19.41 4.01 -5.60
N ILE A 41 -20.05 4.99 -6.26
CA ILE A 41 -20.26 4.99 -7.71
C ILE A 41 -19.02 5.55 -8.40
N TRP A 42 -18.47 6.65 -7.90
CA TRP A 42 -17.31 7.32 -8.51
C TRP A 42 -16.03 6.51 -8.41
N ILE A 43 -15.88 5.63 -7.41
CA ILE A 43 -14.71 4.78 -7.31
C ILE A 43 -14.69 3.65 -8.34
N ILE A 44 -15.84 3.26 -8.91
CA ILE A 44 -15.93 2.08 -9.78
C ILE A 44 -14.95 2.16 -10.96
N PRO A 45 -14.86 3.26 -11.74
CA PRO A 45 -13.95 3.31 -12.88
C PRO A 45 -12.48 3.16 -12.47
N ILE A 46 -12.04 3.86 -11.42
CA ILE A 46 -10.65 3.81 -10.98
C ILE A 46 -10.31 2.48 -10.31
N ALA A 47 -11.26 1.87 -9.59
CA ALA A 47 -11.11 0.55 -9.01
C ALA A 47 -10.98 -0.53 -10.09
N ILE A 48 -11.74 -0.42 -11.19
CA ILE A 48 -11.60 -1.31 -12.36
C ILE A 48 -10.22 -1.14 -12.99
N ILE A 49 -9.78 0.10 -13.24
CA ILE A 49 -8.45 0.35 -13.83
C ILE A 49 -7.35 -0.23 -12.93
N PHE A 50 -7.40 0.05 -11.62
CA PHE A 50 -6.44 -0.48 -10.67
C PHE A 50 -6.47 -2.03 -10.63
N GLY A 51 -7.66 -2.62 -10.57
CA GLY A 51 -7.84 -4.07 -10.58
C GLY A 51 -7.33 -4.73 -11.86
N LEU A 52 -7.54 -4.10 -13.03
CA LEU A 52 -7.02 -4.58 -14.31
C LEU A 52 -5.49 -4.54 -14.36
N ILE A 53 -4.86 -3.48 -13.86
CA ILE A 53 -3.40 -3.36 -13.86
C ILE A 53 -2.77 -4.32 -12.83
N SER A 54 -3.36 -4.41 -11.64
CA SER A 54 -2.84 -5.25 -10.55
C SER A 54 -3.04 -6.74 -10.81
N GLY A 55 -4.20 -7.12 -11.34
CA GLY A 55 -4.58 -8.52 -11.63
C GLY A 55 -4.29 -8.96 -13.06
N ALA A 56 -3.60 -8.14 -13.86
CA ALA A 56 -3.25 -8.49 -15.24
C ALA A 56 -2.45 -9.81 -15.27
N GLY A 57 -2.94 -10.80 -16.03
CA GLY A 57 -2.27 -12.09 -16.18
C GLY A 57 -2.46 -13.06 -15.00
N GLU A 58 -3.42 -12.79 -14.10
CA GLU A 58 -3.89 -13.79 -13.14
C GLU A 58 -4.71 -14.87 -13.84
N THR A 59 -4.43 -16.12 -13.52
CA THR A 59 -5.24 -17.27 -13.92
C THR A 59 -6.12 -17.66 -12.75
N VAL A 60 -7.44 -17.69 -12.98
CA VAL A 60 -8.43 -18.10 -11.99
C VAL A 60 -8.96 -19.48 -12.37
N ASN A 61 -8.59 -20.48 -11.60
CA ASN A 61 -9.09 -21.83 -11.74
C ASN A 61 -10.27 -22.04 -10.78
N ASN A 62 -11.45 -22.30 -11.35
CA ASN A 62 -12.63 -22.66 -10.59
C ASN A 62 -12.80 -24.18 -10.66
N THR A 63 -12.47 -24.87 -9.58
CA THR A 63 -12.65 -26.31 -9.45
C THR A 63 -13.97 -26.57 -8.76
N VAL A 64 -14.92 -27.14 -9.49
CA VAL A 64 -16.24 -27.49 -8.99
C VAL A 64 -16.30 -29.00 -8.80
N VAL A 65 -16.42 -29.45 -7.56
CA VAL A 65 -16.48 -30.86 -7.18
C VAL A 65 -17.93 -31.26 -6.95
N TYR A 66 -18.42 -32.23 -7.73
CA TYR A 66 -19.74 -32.85 -7.57
C TYR A 66 -19.61 -34.18 -6.82
N ASN A 67 -20.62 -34.56 -6.04
CA ASN A 67 -20.72 -35.93 -5.50
C ASN A 67 -21.28 -36.89 -6.55
N GLU A 68 -21.32 -38.18 -6.22
CA GLU A 68 -21.92 -39.24 -7.04
C GLU A 68 -23.42 -39.02 -7.34
N ALA A 69 -24.11 -38.20 -6.54
CA ALA A 69 -25.52 -37.82 -6.74
C ALA A 69 -25.70 -36.53 -7.57
N GLY A 70 -24.61 -35.93 -8.09
CA GLY A 70 -24.66 -34.71 -8.90
C GLY A 70 -24.88 -33.41 -8.10
N GLN A 71 -24.81 -33.44 -6.77
CA GLN A 71 -24.86 -32.23 -5.94
C GLN A 71 -23.47 -31.61 -5.79
N LEU A 72 -23.42 -30.28 -5.79
CA LEU A 72 -22.21 -29.49 -5.55
C LEU A 72 -21.71 -29.72 -4.11
N VAL A 73 -20.51 -30.29 -3.97
CA VAL A 73 -19.88 -30.56 -2.68
C VAL A 73 -18.91 -29.46 -2.29
N SER A 74 -18.15 -28.95 -3.27
CA SER A 74 -17.17 -27.90 -3.02
C SER A 74 -16.86 -27.11 -4.28
N THR A 75 -16.73 -25.80 -4.14
CA THR A 75 -16.22 -24.91 -5.18
C THR A 75 -14.94 -24.30 -4.64
N THR A 76 -13.80 -24.72 -5.18
CA THR A 76 -12.50 -24.12 -4.87
C THR A 76 -12.14 -23.12 -5.97
N ARG A 77 -11.73 -21.92 -5.58
CA ARG A 77 -11.24 -20.89 -6.48
C ARG A 77 -9.76 -20.66 -6.21
N ASP A 78 -8.91 -21.18 -7.07
CA ASP A 78 -7.47 -20.99 -7.00
C ASP A 78 -7.07 -19.84 -7.94
N THR A 79 -6.33 -18.89 -7.41
CA THR A 79 -5.80 -17.77 -8.19
C THR A 79 -4.29 -17.87 -8.19
N ALA A 80 -3.68 -17.89 -9.39
CA ALA A 80 -2.24 -17.99 -9.55
C ALA A 80 -1.74 -17.07 -10.66
N GLY A 81 -0.52 -16.57 -10.52
CA GLY A 81 0.09 -15.66 -11.49
C GLY A 81 -0.19 -14.19 -11.20
N GLY A 82 -0.20 -13.37 -12.24
CA GLY A 82 -0.33 -11.90 -12.15
C GLY A 82 0.99 -11.17 -12.38
N LEU A 83 0.91 -10.03 -13.06
CA LEU A 83 2.04 -9.18 -13.42
C LEU A 83 2.86 -8.79 -12.19
N VAL A 84 2.19 -8.39 -11.11
CA VAL A 84 2.86 -7.96 -9.88
C VAL A 84 3.58 -9.14 -9.22
N ASN A 85 2.91 -10.28 -9.03
CA ASN A 85 3.52 -11.49 -8.45
C ASN A 85 4.70 -11.97 -9.30
N GLY A 86 4.56 -11.96 -10.63
CA GLY A 86 5.63 -12.30 -11.56
C GLY A 86 6.82 -11.35 -11.45
N LEU A 87 6.58 -10.03 -11.37
CA LEU A 87 7.63 -9.03 -11.21
C LEU A 87 8.37 -9.18 -9.89
N ILE A 88 7.67 -9.50 -8.79
CA ILE A 88 8.33 -9.71 -7.50
C ILE A 88 9.21 -10.95 -7.54
N VAL A 89 8.71 -12.07 -8.07
CA VAL A 89 9.51 -13.31 -8.20
C VAL A 89 10.70 -13.07 -9.14
N ALA A 90 10.49 -12.40 -10.27
CA ALA A 90 11.56 -12.05 -11.20
C ALA A 90 12.61 -11.14 -10.53
N THR A 91 12.17 -10.16 -9.72
CA THR A 91 13.04 -9.29 -8.92
C THR A 91 13.85 -10.11 -7.91
N ALA A 92 13.21 -11.01 -7.18
CA ALA A 92 13.89 -11.89 -6.23
C ALA A 92 14.96 -12.76 -6.91
N LEU A 93 14.66 -13.33 -8.08
CA LEU A 93 15.61 -14.11 -8.87
C LEU A 93 16.76 -13.25 -9.40
N MET A 94 16.49 -12.03 -9.86
CA MET A 94 17.53 -11.09 -10.31
C MET A 94 18.47 -10.69 -9.17
N ILE A 95 17.94 -10.45 -7.97
CA ILE A 95 18.77 -10.18 -6.78
C ILE A 95 19.58 -11.43 -6.41
N LEU A 96 18.98 -12.61 -6.48
CA LEU A 96 19.62 -13.89 -6.14
C LEU A 96 20.80 -14.22 -7.07
N PHE A 97 20.59 -14.10 -8.39
CA PHE A 97 21.58 -14.51 -9.40
C PHE A 97 22.50 -13.38 -9.86
N GLN A 98 21.97 -12.17 -10.05
CA GLN A 98 22.70 -11.06 -10.65
C GLN A 98 23.00 -9.92 -9.68
N GLN A 99 22.46 -9.95 -8.44
CA GLN A 99 22.57 -8.86 -7.46
C GLN A 99 22.22 -7.49 -8.06
N HIS A 100 21.25 -7.49 -8.97
CA HIS A 100 20.82 -6.29 -9.69
C HIS A 100 19.31 -6.15 -9.57
N TYR A 101 18.85 -4.95 -9.24
CA TYR A 101 17.42 -4.62 -9.24
C TYR A 101 17.14 -3.63 -10.38
N PRO A 102 16.52 -4.09 -11.48
CA PRO A 102 16.18 -3.21 -12.60
C PRO A 102 15.37 -2.00 -12.15
N ARG A 103 15.86 -0.79 -12.45
CA ARG A 103 15.22 0.46 -12.03
C ARG A 103 13.78 0.57 -12.51
N TRP A 104 13.51 0.20 -13.76
CA TRP A 104 12.16 0.29 -14.31
C TRP A 104 11.15 -0.67 -13.63
N TRP A 105 11.58 -1.82 -13.10
CA TRP A 105 10.73 -2.71 -12.31
C TRP A 105 10.36 -2.08 -10.97
N PHE A 106 11.36 -1.50 -10.31
CA PHE A 106 11.16 -0.77 -9.07
C PHE A 106 10.26 0.44 -9.29
N ASP A 107 10.54 1.26 -10.31
CA ASP A 107 9.78 2.47 -10.63
C ASP A 107 8.32 2.11 -10.93
N PHE A 108 8.08 1.08 -11.74
CA PHE A 108 6.71 0.59 -12.00
C PHE A 108 6.01 0.13 -10.72
N SER A 109 6.67 -0.70 -9.90
CA SER A 109 6.07 -1.23 -8.67
C SER A 109 5.82 -0.13 -7.64
N ARG A 110 6.72 0.86 -7.55
CA ARG A 110 6.59 2.06 -6.71
C ARG A 110 5.41 2.91 -7.17
N GLU A 111 5.30 3.20 -8.47
CA GLU A 111 4.19 4.00 -9.00
C GLU A 111 2.85 3.26 -8.89
N LEU A 112 2.84 1.95 -9.10
CA LEU A 112 1.64 1.13 -8.88
C LEU A 112 1.22 1.16 -7.39
N ALA A 113 2.19 1.07 -6.48
CA ALA A 113 1.92 1.23 -5.05
C ALA A 113 1.39 2.63 -4.73
N ARG A 114 1.99 3.70 -5.25
CA ARG A 114 1.51 5.09 -5.11
C ARG A 114 0.05 5.21 -5.54
N PHE A 115 -0.25 4.72 -6.72
CA PHE A 115 -1.60 4.75 -7.27
C PHE A 115 -2.57 3.92 -6.42
N GLY A 116 -2.18 2.71 -5.99
CA GLY A 116 -2.96 1.88 -5.07
C GLY A 116 -3.26 2.57 -3.74
N TYR A 117 -2.29 3.26 -3.14
CA TYR A 117 -2.50 4.05 -1.92
C TYR A 117 -3.43 5.25 -2.16
N ARG A 118 -3.39 5.90 -3.33
CA ARG A 118 -4.34 6.97 -3.69
C ARG A 118 -5.76 6.43 -3.84
N VAL A 119 -5.93 5.31 -4.53
CA VAL A 119 -7.23 4.62 -4.67
C VAL A 119 -7.74 4.18 -3.30
N GLY A 120 -6.87 3.61 -2.46
CA GLY A 120 -7.20 3.22 -1.09
C GLY A 120 -7.56 4.41 -0.20
N ALA A 121 -6.84 5.52 -0.28
CA ALA A 121 -7.13 6.74 0.47
C ALA A 121 -8.46 7.36 0.04
N TYR A 122 -8.76 7.38 -1.26
CA TYR A 122 -10.06 7.82 -1.76
C TYR A 122 -11.17 6.88 -1.28
N PHE A 123 -10.99 5.56 -1.38
CA PHE A 123 -11.94 4.56 -0.87
C PHE A 123 -12.22 4.72 0.62
N ALA A 124 -11.17 4.89 1.42
CA ALA A 124 -11.25 5.04 2.87
C ALA A 124 -11.69 6.44 3.34
N LEU A 125 -12.10 7.30 2.40
CA LEU A 125 -12.53 8.68 2.63
C LEU A 125 -11.48 9.57 3.29
N LEU A 126 -10.19 9.25 3.11
CA LEU A 126 -9.08 10.06 3.64
C LEU A 126 -8.80 11.30 2.79
N THR A 127 -9.29 11.32 1.54
CA THR A 127 -9.15 12.45 0.62
C THR A 127 -10.39 12.58 -0.23
N ASP A 128 -10.78 13.82 -0.56
CA ASP A 128 -11.87 14.10 -1.52
C ASP A 128 -11.44 14.24 -2.97
N GLN A 129 -10.14 14.31 -3.20
CA GLN A 129 -9.60 14.38 -4.55
C GLN A 129 -9.68 13.02 -5.23
N TYR A 130 -10.27 13.01 -6.42
CA TYR A 130 -10.28 11.82 -7.26
C TYR A 130 -8.84 11.37 -7.57
N PRO A 131 -8.52 10.06 -7.52
CA PRO A 131 -7.13 9.60 -7.65
C PRO A 131 -6.56 9.97 -9.03
N SER A 132 -5.51 10.79 -9.05
CA SER A 132 -4.78 11.09 -10.27
C SER A 132 -3.69 10.05 -10.53
N THR A 133 -3.38 9.81 -11.80
CA THR A 133 -2.33 8.88 -12.25
C THR A 133 -0.99 9.56 -12.47
N VAL A 134 -0.96 10.89 -12.50
CA VAL A 134 0.22 11.69 -12.91
C VAL A 134 0.60 12.75 -11.88
N ASP A 135 -0.37 13.42 -11.26
CA ASP A 135 -0.08 14.54 -10.35
C ASP A 135 0.29 14.06 -8.95
N GLU A 136 1.09 14.85 -8.23
CA GLU A 136 1.26 14.70 -6.78
C GLU A 136 -0.04 15.11 -6.07
N GLN A 137 -0.47 14.32 -5.09
CA GLN A 137 -1.74 14.53 -4.35
C GLN A 137 -1.48 14.45 -2.85
N SER A 138 -2.54 14.54 -2.03
CA SER A 138 -2.52 14.45 -0.57
C SER A 138 -1.87 13.18 0.02
N VAL A 139 -1.50 12.20 -0.81
CA VAL A 139 -0.77 10.99 -0.44
C VAL A 139 0.69 11.11 -0.88
N HIS A 140 1.55 11.44 0.07
CA HIS A 140 2.99 11.52 -0.13
C HIS A 140 3.63 10.18 0.24
N LEU A 141 4.04 9.44 -0.79
CA LEU A 141 4.74 8.17 -0.64
C LEU A 141 6.20 8.31 -1.10
N GLU A 142 7.10 8.26 -0.14
CA GLU A 142 8.55 8.23 -0.37
C GLU A 142 9.07 6.82 -0.12
N ILE A 143 9.74 6.25 -1.12
CA ILE A 143 10.42 4.97 -1.03
C ILE A 143 11.82 5.20 -1.55
N ASP A 144 12.82 5.02 -0.69
CA ASP A 144 14.22 5.22 -1.05
C ASP A 144 14.68 4.07 -1.96
N TYR A 145 15.39 4.37 -3.05
CA TYR A 145 15.91 3.33 -3.95
C TYR A 145 17.03 2.54 -3.25
N PRO A 146 16.95 1.21 -3.17
CA PRO A 146 17.89 0.43 -2.40
C PRO A 146 19.22 0.21 -3.13
N ASN A 147 20.34 0.31 -2.40
CA ASN A 147 21.63 -0.11 -2.94
C ASN A 147 21.78 -1.64 -2.77
N VAL A 148 21.42 -2.40 -3.80
CA VAL A 148 21.37 -3.88 -3.79
C VAL A 148 22.68 -4.54 -3.31
N LYS A 149 23.84 -3.91 -3.56
CA LYS A 149 25.15 -4.47 -3.18
C LYS A 149 25.52 -4.26 -1.71
N THR A 150 24.92 -3.26 -1.05
CA THR A 150 25.29 -2.84 0.30
C THR A 150 24.19 -3.17 1.30
N ASP A 151 22.93 -3.06 0.89
CA ASP A 151 21.76 -3.10 1.78
C ASP A 151 20.94 -4.40 1.65
N LEU A 152 21.26 -5.27 0.68
CA LEU A 152 20.51 -6.49 0.38
C LEU A 152 21.40 -7.74 0.32
N ASN A 153 21.05 -8.74 1.12
CA ASN A 153 21.64 -10.07 1.09
C ASN A 153 21.01 -10.92 -0.01
N ARG A 154 21.85 -11.54 -0.86
CA ARG A 154 21.42 -12.32 -2.04
C ARG A 154 20.40 -13.44 -1.76
N TRP A 155 20.48 -14.07 -0.58
CA TRP A 155 19.63 -15.21 -0.19
C TRP A 155 18.38 -14.80 0.58
N MET A 156 18.35 -13.56 1.05
CA MET A 156 17.33 -13.08 1.96
C MET A 156 15.93 -13.03 1.34
N PRO A 157 15.73 -12.71 0.03
CA PRO A 157 14.40 -12.68 -0.57
C PRO A 157 13.57 -13.94 -0.33
N LEU A 158 14.17 -15.14 -0.35
CA LEU A 158 13.45 -16.41 -0.13
C LEU A 158 12.94 -16.54 1.31
N VAL A 159 13.75 -16.15 2.29
CA VAL A 159 13.41 -16.28 3.72
C VAL A 159 12.41 -15.21 4.15
N LYS A 160 12.45 -14.02 3.52
CA LYS A 160 11.53 -12.91 3.84
C LYS A 160 10.06 -13.29 3.66
N TRP A 161 9.72 -14.07 2.64
CA TRP A 161 8.33 -14.51 2.40
C TRP A 161 7.77 -15.32 3.56
N LEU A 162 8.59 -16.18 4.18
CA LEU A 162 8.21 -16.95 5.37
C LEU A 162 8.08 -16.03 6.59
N LEU A 163 9.01 -15.10 6.75
CA LEU A 163 9.03 -14.15 7.88
C LEU A 163 7.91 -13.09 7.82
N ALA A 164 7.35 -12.85 6.63
CA ALA A 164 6.24 -11.93 6.41
C ALA A 164 4.85 -12.56 6.71
N ILE A 165 4.77 -13.89 6.89
CA ILE A 165 3.50 -14.58 7.19
C ILE A 165 2.79 -13.99 8.42
N PRO A 166 3.47 -13.74 9.57
CA PRO A 166 2.84 -13.10 10.72
C PRO A 166 2.26 -11.71 10.38
N HIS A 167 2.96 -10.93 9.55
CA HIS A 167 2.50 -9.61 9.12
C HIS A 167 1.24 -9.70 8.27
N TYR A 168 1.10 -10.72 7.41
CA TYR A 168 -0.12 -10.92 6.62
C TYR A 168 -1.34 -11.25 7.48
N ILE A 169 -1.16 -12.02 8.56
CA ILE A 169 -2.24 -12.31 9.51
C ILE A 169 -2.66 -11.04 10.24
N VAL A 170 -1.71 -10.24 10.69
CA VAL A 170 -2.00 -8.96 11.35
C VAL A 170 -2.70 -8.00 10.37
N LEU A 171 -2.19 -7.88 9.15
CA LEU A 171 -2.79 -7.02 8.11
C LEU A 171 -4.20 -7.45 7.72
N SER A 172 -4.49 -8.76 7.65
CA SER A 172 -5.85 -9.21 7.32
C SER A 172 -6.86 -8.86 8.41
N ILE A 173 -6.46 -8.96 9.68
CA ILE A 173 -7.28 -8.50 10.83
C ILE A 173 -7.46 -6.99 10.78
N LEU A 174 -6.38 -6.20 10.59
CA LEU A 174 -6.48 -4.75 10.50
C LEU A 174 -7.31 -4.31 9.28
N ALA A 175 -7.22 -5.01 8.16
CA ALA A 175 -8.03 -4.75 6.98
C ALA A 175 -9.52 -4.96 7.26
N ALA A 176 -9.88 -6.04 7.97
CA ALA A 176 -11.26 -6.24 8.41
C ALA A 176 -11.74 -5.09 9.30
N VAL A 177 -10.94 -4.68 10.29
CA VAL A 177 -11.26 -3.53 11.17
C VAL A 177 -11.36 -2.23 10.37
N ALA A 178 -10.49 -2.02 9.38
CA ALA A 178 -10.53 -0.87 8.49
C ALA A 178 -11.84 -0.83 7.71
N VAL A 179 -12.35 -1.94 7.18
CA VAL A 179 -13.65 -1.94 6.49
C VAL A 179 -14.77 -1.39 7.39
N PHE A 180 -14.83 -1.82 8.66
CA PHE A 180 -15.79 -1.27 9.61
C PHE A 180 -15.57 0.22 9.89
N ALA A 181 -14.31 0.64 10.05
CA ALA A 181 -13.97 2.04 10.25
C ALA A 181 -14.33 2.92 9.03
N VAL A 182 -14.19 2.43 7.80
CA VAL A 182 -14.64 3.13 6.58
C VAL A 182 -16.16 3.35 6.63
N ILE A 183 -16.92 2.32 7.00
CA ILE A 183 -18.38 2.41 7.09
C ILE A 183 -18.79 3.45 8.15
N ILE A 184 -18.16 3.41 9.33
CA ILE A 184 -18.41 4.37 10.41
C ILE A 184 -18.03 5.79 9.97
N ALA A 185 -16.87 5.97 9.31
CA ALA A 185 -16.43 7.25 8.78
C ALA A 185 -17.41 7.79 7.73
N TRP A 186 -17.93 6.93 6.85
CA TRP A 186 -18.91 7.32 5.84
C TRP A 186 -20.16 7.94 6.47
N PHE A 187 -20.76 7.27 7.47
CA PHE A 187 -21.90 7.84 8.20
C PHE A 187 -21.52 9.10 8.98
N ALA A 188 -20.36 9.12 9.64
CA ALA A 188 -19.89 10.29 10.39
C ALA A 188 -19.74 11.52 9.49
N ILE A 189 -19.18 11.36 8.29
CA ILE A 189 -19.00 12.46 7.32
C ILE A 189 -20.34 12.93 6.76
N LEU A 190 -21.28 12.03 6.48
CA LEU A 190 -22.61 12.45 5.99
C LEU A 190 -23.37 13.30 7.02
N LEU A 191 -23.24 12.96 8.30
CA LEU A 191 -23.91 13.69 9.38
C LEU A 191 -23.16 14.99 9.76
N THR A 192 -21.85 14.91 9.94
CA THR A 192 -21.04 16.01 10.51
C THR A 192 -20.28 16.82 9.45
N GLY A 193 -20.00 16.25 8.28
CA GLY A 193 -19.09 16.81 7.28
C GLY A 193 -17.60 16.72 7.67
N GLN A 194 -17.29 15.99 8.74
CA GLN A 194 -15.94 15.89 9.30
C GLN A 194 -15.54 14.43 9.49
N TYR A 195 -14.28 14.11 9.17
CA TYR A 195 -13.71 12.80 9.45
C TYR A 195 -13.35 12.71 10.94
N PRO A 196 -13.73 11.65 11.67
CA PRO A 196 -13.26 11.49 13.05
C PRO A 196 -11.75 11.28 13.12
N ARG A 197 -11.00 12.19 13.78
CA ARG A 197 -9.52 12.12 13.85
C ARG A 197 -8.98 10.74 14.27
N GLY A 198 -9.59 10.09 15.25
CA GLY A 198 -9.15 8.77 15.70
C GLY A 198 -9.25 7.67 14.63
N LEU A 199 -10.29 7.72 13.77
CA LEU A 199 -10.39 6.80 12.64
C LEU A 199 -9.36 7.14 11.56
N PHE A 200 -9.09 8.43 11.35
CA PHE A 200 -8.11 8.87 10.37
C PHE A 200 -6.70 8.40 10.77
N ASP A 201 -6.32 8.62 12.02
CA ASP A 201 -5.02 8.20 12.56
C ASP A 201 -4.86 6.68 12.49
N PHE A 202 -5.93 5.93 12.78
CA PHE A 202 -5.95 4.48 12.61
C PHE A 202 -5.71 4.08 11.15
N MET A 203 -6.47 4.66 10.20
CA MET A 203 -6.34 4.35 8.77
C MET A 203 -4.97 4.67 8.20
N VAL A 204 -4.43 5.85 8.54
CA VAL A 204 -3.09 6.27 8.13
C VAL A 204 -2.05 5.33 8.75
N GLY A 205 -2.23 4.92 10.00
CA GLY A 205 -1.34 3.97 10.66
C GLY A 205 -1.36 2.58 10.02
N VAL A 206 -2.55 2.08 9.65
CA VAL A 206 -2.69 0.83 8.87
C VAL A 206 -1.98 0.96 7.53
N GLY A 207 -2.16 2.09 6.82
CA GLY A 207 -1.48 2.37 5.56
C GLY A 207 0.04 2.41 5.70
N ARG A 208 0.58 3.05 6.74
CA ARG A 208 2.02 3.07 7.04
C ARG A 208 2.56 1.67 7.28
N TYR A 209 1.86 0.88 8.09
CA TYR A 209 2.28 -0.49 8.39
C TYR A 209 2.21 -1.39 7.14
N ALA A 210 1.13 -1.30 6.36
CA ALA A 210 1.01 -1.99 5.08
C ALA A 210 2.13 -1.61 4.12
N LEU A 211 2.53 -0.34 4.09
CA LEU A 211 3.63 0.12 3.25
C LEU A 211 4.96 -0.49 3.70
N ARG A 212 5.22 -0.54 5.00
CA ARG A 212 6.45 -1.13 5.53
C ARG A 212 6.58 -2.60 5.15
N VAL A 213 5.48 -3.34 5.29
CA VAL A 213 5.40 -4.75 4.88
C VAL A 213 5.58 -4.88 3.37
N ASN A 214 4.96 -4.00 2.58
CA ASN A 214 5.10 -4.02 1.14
C ASN A 214 6.54 -3.72 0.67
N ALA A 215 7.20 -2.74 1.29
CA ALA A 215 8.59 -2.42 1.03
C ALA A 215 9.55 -3.58 1.38
N TYR A 216 9.26 -4.32 2.45
CA TYR A 216 10.06 -5.47 2.89
C TYR A 216 9.84 -6.73 2.03
N ALA A 217 8.58 -7.13 1.84
CA ALA A 217 8.22 -8.42 1.26
C ALA A 217 8.01 -8.38 -0.26
N PHE A 218 7.47 -7.28 -0.79
CA PHE A 218 7.07 -7.19 -2.20
C PHE A 218 8.04 -6.34 -3.04
N LEU A 219 8.41 -5.15 -2.57
CA LEU A 219 9.38 -4.31 -3.28
C LEU A 219 10.83 -4.72 -3.01
N LEU A 220 11.08 -5.55 -2.00
CA LEU A 220 12.42 -6.03 -1.63
C LEU A 220 13.44 -4.88 -1.49
N VAL A 221 13.00 -3.75 -0.93
CA VAL A 221 13.81 -2.53 -0.79
C VAL A 221 14.69 -2.57 0.44
N THR A 222 14.28 -3.31 1.47
CA THR A 222 15.03 -3.36 2.72
C THR A 222 15.05 -4.76 3.30
N ASP A 223 16.19 -5.15 3.85
CA ASP A 223 16.35 -6.36 4.66
C ASP A 223 15.95 -6.16 6.13
N GLN A 224 15.66 -4.91 6.54
CA GLN A 224 15.24 -4.62 7.90
C GLN A 224 13.81 -5.11 8.15
N TYR A 225 13.65 -5.94 9.17
CA TYR A 225 12.35 -6.49 9.55
C TYR A 225 11.38 -5.38 9.99
N PRO A 226 10.18 -5.28 9.40
CA PRO A 226 9.26 -4.18 9.70
C PRO A 226 8.71 -4.30 11.13
N PRO A 227 8.78 -3.23 11.93
CA PRO A 227 8.22 -3.24 13.27
C PRO A 227 6.69 -3.34 13.23
N PHE A 228 6.10 -4.05 14.19
CA PHE A 228 4.65 -4.11 14.42
C PHE A 228 4.14 -2.81 15.04
N SER A 229 4.24 -1.72 14.28
CA SER A 229 3.85 -0.38 14.72
C SER A 229 3.08 0.35 13.62
N LEU A 230 2.01 1.01 14.05
CA LEU A 230 1.16 1.88 13.23
C LEU A 230 1.67 3.33 13.18
N GLN A 231 2.69 3.67 13.95
CA GLN A 231 3.25 5.03 14.00
C GLN A 231 4.27 5.25 12.90
#